data_AF-A0A538P0X4-F1
#
_entry.id   AF-A0A538P0X4-F1
#
_cell.length_a   1.000
_cell.length_b   1.000
_cell.length_c   1.000
_cell.angle_alpha   90.00
_cell.angle_beta   90.00
_cell.angle_gamma   90.00
#
_symmetry.space_group_name_H-M   'P 1'
#
loop_
_entity.id
_entity.type
_entity.pdbx_description
1 polymer ?
#
loop_
_entity_poly.entity_id
_entity_poly.type
_entity_poly.pdbx_seq_one_letter_code
_entity_poly.pdbx_strand_id
1 'polypeptide(L)'
;MKMVRQQRALVFMVSCACLLAATLAASRRLTDRKASVDSDLQEATIRENRSPRLQSHEPAQKAVSPDAVGPISRQVIAGGGGTSSGGSLKVEGTAGETSASKTMSGGSLNLKGGFWNTLDSTPALTPTPTATPTATPTPALTPTPTATPTSTPTPSVTPTPTPSGTPTATPTPTPAPKTIQFSAANYIVVEGDGHVDTIITRSGDISGAATISFSTSDQAAAQNCNVKNGIASSRCDYEARFATVKFAPGENAKTISIFIIDDSYLEGPETFQVNLSNPSGASLGTSSSATITITDNDIADGADPIDTSRFFVKLHYLDFLNREPDQGGWDFWTNNIDNCAPKPSCIDAQRINTSAAYFLSIEFQQTGYLVERTYKAAYGDASSMSTIGGTHSLAVPIVRLNEFLLDTQQIGQGVVVLQPGWETVLENNKQAFMLEFVQRSRFTSAFATTLTPAQFVDALFTNAGVTPSASERQAALNEFGSATNTSDAAARGRALRDVAENSILQQQEFNRAFVLMQFF
;
A
#
# COMPACT_ATOMS: atom_id res chain seq x y z
N MET A 1 37.72 4.79 12.61
CA MET A 1 37.81 6.26 12.70
C MET A 1 36.38 6.79 12.85
N LYS A 2 35.80 6.66 14.06
CA LYS A 2 35.17 7.75 14.85
C LYS A 2 34.38 8.76 13.99
N MET A 3 33.05 8.66 13.91
CA MET A 3 32.07 9.36 14.79
C MET A 3 32.39 10.85 15.04
N VAL A 4 31.65 11.73 14.38
CA VAL A 4 31.17 13.06 14.86
C VAL A 4 29.80 13.28 14.15
N ARG A 5 28.65 12.98 14.77
CA ARG A 5 27.86 13.72 15.80
C ARG A 5 27.16 14.96 15.23
N GLN A 6 25.84 14.91 15.07
CA GLN A 6 24.78 15.16 16.10
C GLN A 6 24.55 16.64 16.41
N GLN A 7 23.27 17.03 16.41
CA GLN A 7 22.55 17.60 17.56
C GLN A 7 21.02 17.54 17.26
N ARG A 8 20.10 17.01 18.08
CA ARG A 8 20.08 16.57 19.49
C ARG A 8 19.02 15.45 19.71
N ALA A 9 19.36 14.46 20.53
CA ALA A 9 18.39 13.68 21.33
C ALA A 9 19.07 13.18 22.62
N LEU A 10 18.46 13.40 23.79
CA LEU A 10 18.75 12.75 25.08
C LEU A 10 17.51 12.90 26.02
N VAL A 11 16.63 11.89 26.15
CA VAL A 11 16.45 10.90 27.25
C VAL A 11 16.03 11.46 28.64
N PHE A 12 14.76 11.31 29.06
CA PHE A 12 14.28 10.49 30.22
C PHE A 12 12.73 10.47 30.34
N MET A 13 12.23 9.51 31.13
CA MET A 13 10.99 8.74 31.02
C MET A 13 9.62 9.35 31.44
N VAL A 14 8.59 8.61 31.00
CA VAL A 14 7.19 8.45 31.47
C VAL A 14 6.19 9.49 30.94
N SER A 15 5.21 8.96 30.19
CA SER A 15 3.99 9.61 29.68
C SER A 15 4.07 10.60 28.51
N CYS A 16 5.27 11.00 28.04
CA CYS A 16 5.42 11.98 26.95
C CYS A 16 6.11 11.44 25.67
N ALA A 17 6.05 10.13 25.43
CA ALA A 17 6.80 9.48 24.33
C ALA A 17 6.13 9.55 22.94
N CYS A 18 4.81 9.76 22.85
CA CYS A 18 4.10 9.78 21.56
C CYS A 18 4.37 11.02 20.71
N LEU A 19 4.53 12.20 21.32
CA LEU A 19 4.78 13.45 20.58
C LEU A 19 6.22 13.57 20.10
N LEU A 20 7.18 13.07 20.89
CA LEU A 20 8.61 13.15 20.58
C LEU A 20 9.06 12.11 19.53
N ALA A 21 8.44 10.93 19.54
CA ALA A 21 8.69 9.91 18.51
C ALA A 21 8.17 10.37 17.14
N ALA A 22 6.99 11.01 17.08
CA ALA A 22 6.44 11.58 15.86
C ALA A 22 7.31 12.70 15.25
N THR A 23 8.02 13.46 16.10
CA THR A 23 8.93 14.55 15.68
C THR A 23 10.25 14.05 15.09
N LEU A 24 10.80 12.96 15.62
CA LEU A 24 12.10 12.41 15.19
C LEU A 24 11.98 11.44 14.01
N ALA A 25 10.78 10.89 13.78
CA ALA A 25 10.52 9.78 12.87
C ALA A 25 10.25 10.17 11.43
N ALA A 26 9.36 11.15 11.23
CA ALA A 26 9.11 11.74 9.91
C ALA A 26 10.39 12.30 9.30
N SER A 27 11.29 12.79 10.17
CA SER A 27 12.60 13.24 9.75
C SER A 27 13.42 12.11 9.15
N ARG A 28 13.38 10.84 9.58
CA ARG A 28 14.48 9.89 9.28
C ARG A 28 14.54 9.34 7.84
N ARG A 29 13.41 8.97 7.21
CA ARG A 29 13.36 8.58 5.78
C ARG A 29 13.66 9.80 4.88
N LEU A 30 13.14 10.96 5.28
CA LEU A 30 13.42 12.25 4.66
C LEU A 30 14.88 12.72 4.92
N THR A 31 15.52 12.29 6.01
CA THR A 31 16.90 12.64 6.40
C THR A 31 17.89 11.66 5.80
N ASP A 32 17.55 10.41 5.52
CA ASP A 32 18.41 9.54 4.71
C ASP A 32 18.43 10.01 3.24
N ARG A 33 17.33 10.60 2.74
CA ARG A 33 17.31 11.37 1.47
C ARG A 33 18.10 12.69 1.57
N LYS A 34 17.95 13.45 2.67
CA LYS A 34 18.68 14.73 2.93
C LYS A 34 20.17 14.58 3.27
N ALA A 35 20.60 13.48 3.90
CA ALA A 35 21.97 13.26 4.39
C ALA A 35 22.98 13.02 3.26
N SER A 36 22.50 12.80 2.03
CA SER A 36 23.30 12.76 0.83
C SER A 36 23.68 14.18 0.34
N VAL A 37 22.93 15.24 0.71
CA VAL A 37 23.08 16.61 0.13
C VAL A 37 24.15 17.41 0.86
N ASP A 38 24.25 17.24 2.19
CA ASP A 38 25.08 18.10 3.05
C ASP A 38 26.58 17.73 3.07
N SER A 39 27.02 16.63 2.43
CA SER A 39 28.44 16.23 2.49
C SER A 39 29.36 17.09 1.63
N ASP A 40 28.84 17.77 0.60
CA ASP A 40 29.67 18.34 -0.46
C ASP A 40 29.83 19.87 -0.40
N LEU A 41 29.11 20.55 0.50
CA LEU A 41 29.27 22.00 0.73
C LEU A 41 30.35 22.36 1.79
N GLN A 42 31.03 21.39 2.40
CA GLN A 42 31.97 21.63 3.51
C GLN A 42 33.46 21.32 3.26
N GLU A 43 33.89 21.00 2.03
CA GLU A 43 35.33 20.77 1.75
C GLU A 43 36.10 21.98 1.19
N ALA A 44 35.50 23.16 1.07
CA ALA A 44 36.19 24.31 0.45
C ALA A 44 36.82 25.33 1.40
N THR A 45 36.69 25.24 2.74
CA THR A 45 37.33 26.24 3.63
C THR A 45 37.86 25.63 4.92
N ILE A 46 39.07 26.07 5.29
CA ILE A 46 39.77 25.91 6.58
C ILE A 46 40.75 24.72 6.65
N ARG A 47 41.82 24.83 5.85
CA ARG A 47 43.18 24.54 6.37
C ARG A 47 43.65 25.76 7.15
N GLU A 48 43.73 25.68 8.48
CA GLU A 48 44.85 26.17 9.32
C GLU A 48 44.49 26.20 10.82
N ASN A 49 45.45 25.72 11.62
CA ASN A 49 45.74 26.03 13.03
C ASN A 49 45.00 25.33 14.20
N ARG A 50 45.70 24.27 14.69
CA ARG A 50 46.17 24.01 16.08
C ARG A 50 45.21 24.15 17.30
N SER A 51 45.02 23.00 17.96
CA SER A 51 44.83 22.66 19.41
C SER A 51 45.41 23.61 20.49
N PRO A 52 45.18 23.43 21.83
CA PRO A 52 43.97 23.07 22.61
C PRO A 52 43.77 23.95 23.90
N ARG A 53 42.53 24.10 24.44
CA ARG A 53 42.30 24.23 25.91
C ARG A 53 40.82 24.09 26.32
N LEU A 54 40.58 23.21 27.29
CA LEU A 54 39.36 23.13 28.10
C LEU A 54 39.21 24.37 28.98
N GLN A 55 38.01 24.97 29.04
CA GLN A 55 37.44 25.51 30.27
C GLN A 55 35.92 25.68 30.15
N SER A 56 35.25 25.21 31.20
CA SER A 56 33.81 25.19 31.48
C SER A 56 33.14 26.56 31.40
N HIS A 57 32.06 26.70 30.65
CA HIS A 57 30.98 27.65 30.89
C HIS A 57 29.65 27.00 30.52
N GLU A 58 28.80 26.82 31.53
CA GLU A 58 27.40 26.43 31.40
C GLU A 58 26.59 27.69 31.00
N PRO A 59 25.73 27.66 29.97
CA PRO A 59 24.75 28.72 29.79
C PRO A 59 23.31 28.24 30.05
N ALA A 60 22.59 29.13 30.73
CA ALA A 60 21.23 29.01 31.23
C ALA A 60 20.21 28.44 30.23
N GLN A 61 19.39 27.51 30.73
CA GLN A 61 18.20 27.00 30.07
C GLN A 61 17.13 28.10 29.99
N LYS A 62 16.74 28.49 28.76
CA LYS A 62 15.47 29.18 28.52
C LYS A 62 14.43 28.11 28.18
N ALA A 63 13.60 27.76 29.15
CA ALA A 63 12.50 26.81 28.98
C ALA A 63 11.50 27.32 27.93
N VAL A 64 11.21 26.50 26.91
CA VAL A 64 10.09 26.70 26.00
C VAL A 64 8.87 26.02 26.64
N SER A 65 7.75 26.74 26.76
CA SER A 65 6.52 26.27 27.39
C SER A 65 5.92 25.08 26.60
N PRO A 66 5.47 24.00 27.26
CA PRO A 66 4.96 22.79 26.61
C PRO A 66 3.52 22.88 26.04
N ASP A 67 2.91 24.07 25.95
CA ASP A 67 1.47 24.22 25.69
C ASP A 67 1.06 24.43 24.22
N ALA A 68 1.90 24.12 23.23
CA ALA A 68 1.61 24.44 21.82
C ALA A 68 1.05 23.28 20.96
N VAL A 69 0.94 22.05 21.48
CA VAL A 69 0.48 20.90 20.70
C VAL A 69 -0.69 20.22 21.42
N GLY A 70 -1.91 20.46 20.94
CA GLY A 70 -3.12 19.79 21.43
C GLY A 70 -3.15 18.30 21.06
N PRO A 71 -3.95 17.48 21.76
CA PRO A 71 -4.06 16.05 21.48
C PRO A 71 -4.69 15.80 20.10
N ILE A 72 -4.04 14.98 19.28
CA ILE A 72 -4.51 14.56 17.94
C ILE A 72 -5.44 13.33 18.12
N SER A 73 -6.67 13.43 17.60
CA SER A 73 -7.69 12.37 17.67
C SER A 73 -7.32 11.14 16.84
N ARG A 74 -7.87 9.95 17.19
CA ARG A 74 -7.64 8.65 16.53
C ARG A 74 -8.45 8.42 15.25
N GLN A 75 -9.15 9.44 14.76
CA GLN A 75 -9.88 9.43 13.50
C GLN A 75 -9.37 10.58 12.63
N VAL A 76 -8.22 10.37 11.99
CA VAL A 76 -7.69 11.33 11.02
C VAL A 76 -7.92 10.79 9.62
N ILE A 77 -8.40 11.64 8.73
CA ILE A 77 -8.55 11.35 7.31
C ILE A 77 -7.42 12.12 6.63
N ALA A 78 -6.42 11.40 6.12
CA ALA A 78 -5.31 12.02 5.39
C ALA A 78 -5.64 12.22 3.91
N GLY A 79 -6.45 11.34 3.32
CA GLY A 79 -6.72 11.33 1.87
C GLY A 79 -7.96 12.11 1.41
N GLY A 80 -8.56 12.97 2.24
CA GLY A 80 -9.79 13.69 1.90
C GLY A 80 -9.68 15.17 2.27
N GLY A 81 -9.82 16.05 1.29
CA GLY A 81 -9.80 17.50 1.52
C GLY A 81 -10.85 17.94 2.53
N GLY A 82 -10.43 18.63 3.58
CA GLY A 82 -11.31 19.33 4.53
C GLY A 82 -11.40 20.82 4.22
N THR A 83 -12.50 21.48 4.57
CA THR A 83 -12.57 22.95 4.51
C THR A 83 -12.01 23.56 5.80
N SER A 84 -11.08 24.51 5.70
CA SER A 84 -10.63 25.33 6.84
C SER A 84 -11.25 26.73 6.77
N SER A 85 -11.91 27.15 7.84
CA SER A 85 -12.31 28.54 8.06
C SER A 85 -11.95 28.92 9.48
N GLY A 86 -11.04 29.88 9.64
CA GLY A 86 -10.72 30.50 10.93
C GLY A 86 -9.84 29.69 11.89
N GLY A 87 -8.93 28.85 11.39
CA GLY A 87 -7.94 28.16 12.24
C GLY A 87 -8.48 26.98 13.05
N SER A 88 -9.62 26.42 12.66
CA SER A 88 -10.17 25.17 13.19
C SER A 88 -10.21 24.08 12.12
N LEU A 89 -9.65 22.91 12.41
CA LEU A 89 -9.75 21.69 11.59
C LEU A 89 -11.18 21.16 11.64
N LYS A 90 -11.90 21.22 10.52
CA LYS A 90 -13.14 20.45 10.33
C LYS A 90 -12.80 19.19 9.53
N VAL A 91 -13.08 18.03 10.11
CA VAL A 91 -13.13 16.75 9.41
C VAL A 91 -14.61 16.50 9.13
N GLU A 92 -15.01 16.57 7.86
CA GLU A 92 -16.37 16.17 7.49
C GLU A 92 -16.45 14.64 7.52
N GLY A 93 -17.23 14.12 8.47
CA GLY A 93 -17.63 12.73 8.50
C GLY A 93 -18.67 12.44 7.41
N THR A 94 -18.66 11.21 6.91
CA THR A 94 -19.51 10.68 5.85
C THR A 94 -21.00 10.98 6.08
N ALA A 95 -21.74 11.23 4.99
CA ALA A 95 -23.18 11.45 5.02
C ALA A 95 -23.91 10.21 5.57
N GLY A 96 -24.59 10.37 6.71
CA GLY A 96 -25.37 9.31 7.36
C GLY A 96 -25.58 9.49 8.86
N GLU A 97 -24.78 10.32 9.54
CA GLU A 97 -24.92 10.55 10.99
C GLU A 97 -25.54 11.93 11.31
N THR A 98 -26.64 11.94 12.06
CA THR A 98 -27.34 13.15 12.55
C THR A 98 -26.58 13.93 13.65
N SER A 99 -25.26 13.80 13.74
CA SER A 99 -24.42 14.52 14.70
C SER A 99 -23.54 15.61 14.06
N ALA A 100 -23.74 15.88 12.77
CA ALA A 100 -23.08 16.98 12.05
C ALA A 100 -23.69 18.35 12.41
N SER A 101 -23.44 18.83 13.64
CA SER A 101 -23.65 20.24 14.00
C SER A 101 -23.04 20.55 15.36
N LYS A 102 -21.72 20.79 15.40
CA LYS A 102 -21.14 21.64 16.44
C LYS A 102 -20.08 22.56 15.86
N THR A 103 -20.48 23.82 15.67
CA THR A 103 -19.56 24.94 15.48
C THR A 103 -18.82 25.19 16.80
N MET A 104 -17.49 25.23 16.77
CA MET A 104 -16.63 25.43 17.95
C MET A 104 -15.92 26.79 17.88
N SER A 105 -15.72 27.42 19.06
CA SER A 105 -14.76 28.49 19.29
C SER A 105 -13.94 28.15 20.55
N GLY A 106 -12.62 28.35 20.52
CA GLY A 106 -11.77 28.38 21.72
C GLY A 106 -11.10 27.05 22.13
N GLY A 107 -9.91 26.80 21.59
CA GLY A 107 -8.69 26.51 22.36
C GLY A 107 -8.53 25.25 23.23
N SER A 108 -9.49 24.33 23.39
CA SER A 108 -9.22 23.08 24.16
C SER A 108 -10.08 21.91 23.72
N LEU A 109 -9.43 20.80 23.33
CA LEU A 109 -10.09 19.54 22.97
C LEU A 109 -10.20 18.65 24.21
N ASN A 110 -11.40 18.60 24.79
CA ASN A 110 -11.78 17.58 25.77
C ASN A 110 -12.84 16.67 25.14
N LEU A 111 -12.44 15.45 24.76
CA LEU A 111 -13.38 14.39 24.36
C LEU A 111 -13.30 13.25 25.39
N LYS A 112 -14.37 13.11 26.17
CA LYS A 112 -14.65 11.92 26.98
C LYS A 112 -15.51 10.94 26.17
N GLY A 113 -15.13 9.65 26.23
CA GLY A 113 -15.88 8.48 25.68
C GLY A 113 -15.24 7.95 24.39
N GLY A 114 -14.92 6.67 24.19
CA GLY A 114 -15.43 5.44 24.79
C GLY A 114 -16.12 4.64 23.69
N PHE A 115 -15.48 3.61 23.13
CA PHE A 115 -16.10 2.66 22.20
C PHE A 115 -15.63 1.24 22.51
N TRP A 116 -16.46 0.52 23.27
CA TRP A 116 -16.50 -0.93 23.40
C TRP A 116 -17.98 -1.34 23.59
N ASN A 117 -18.46 -2.26 22.74
CA ASN A 117 -19.61 -3.17 22.86
C ASN A 117 -20.95 -2.71 23.48
N THR A 118 -22.05 -2.90 22.74
CA THR A 118 -23.07 -3.95 22.97
C THR A 118 -23.99 -4.06 21.75
N LEU A 119 -24.11 -5.27 21.18
CA LEU A 119 -25.23 -5.64 20.33
C LEU A 119 -26.52 -5.57 21.16
N ASP A 120 -27.46 -4.70 20.78
CA ASP A 120 -28.85 -4.84 21.21
C ASP A 120 -29.63 -5.53 20.08
N SER A 121 -30.26 -6.64 20.42
CA SER A 121 -31.04 -7.47 19.51
C SER A 121 -32.39 -6.81 19.24
N THR A 122 -32.59 -6.32 18.02
CA THR A 122 -33.92 -5.99 17.48
C THR A 122 -34.20 -6.74 16.18
N PRO A 123 -35.46 -7.16 15.93
CA PRO A 123 -35.78 -8.30 15.09
C PRO A 123 -35.65 -8.01 13.59
N ALA A 124 -35.31 -9.08 12.86
CA ALA A 124 -35.16 -9.14 11.41
C ALA A 124 -36.33 -8.47 10.67
N LEU A 125 -36.00 -7.48 9.84
CA LEU A 125 -36.92 -6.96 8.83
C LEU A 125 -37.11 -8.02 7.74
N THR A 126 -38.35 -8.46 7.59
CA THR A 126 -38.79 -9.34 6.51
C THR A 126 -38.69 -8.58 5.18
N PRO A 127 -38.05 -9.11 4.12
CA PRO A 127 -38.00 -8.41 2.85
C PRO A 127 -39.38 -8.37 2.20
N THR A 128 -39.86 -7.16 1.94
CA THR A 128 -41.03 -6.92 1.07
C THR A 128 -40.61 -7.14 -0.38
N PRO A 129 -41.31 -7.97 -1.18
CA PRO A 129 -40.92 -8.23 -2.56
C PRO A 129 -41.07 -6.97 -3.41
N THR A 130 -39.96 -6.54 -4.03
CA THR A 130 -39.96 -5.49 -5.06
C THR A 130 -40.43 -6.08 -6.40
N ALA A 131 -41.26 -5.32 -7.11
CA ALA A 131 -41.97 -5.75 -8.31
C ALA A 131 -41.03 -6.18 -9.46
N THR A 132 -41.41 -7.29 -10.10
CA THR A 132 -40.80 -7.86 -11.31
C THR A 132 -40.85 -6.88 -12.49
N PRO A 133 -39.76 -6.66 -13.24
CA PRO A 133 -39.81 -5.88 -14.47
C PRO A 133 -40.56 -6.65 -15.58
N THR A 134 -41.56 -5.99 -16.15
CA THR A 134 -42.34 -6.44 -17.31
C THR A 134 -41.45 -6.61 -18.55
N ALA A 135 -41.55 -7.76 -19.23
CA ALA A 135 -40.81 -8.04 -20.45
C ALA A 135 -41.29 -7.20 -21.65
N THR A 136 -40.33 -6.58 -22.35
CA THR A 136 -40.53 -5.93 -23.65
C THR A 136 -40.77 -6.99 -24.75
N PRO A 137 -41.79 -6.86 -25.62
CA PRO A 137 -42.05 -7.86 -26.65
C PRO A 137 -41.00 -7.84 -27.79
N THR A 138 -40.57 -9.03 -28.18
CA THR A 138 -39.69 -9.34 -29.32
C THR A 138 -40.39 -9.04 -30.67
N PRO A 139 -39.71 -8.45 -31.68
CA PRO A 139 -40.29 -8.28 -33.00
C PRO A 139 -40.47 -9.62 -33.74
N ALA A 140 -41.62 -9.76 -34.41
CA ALA A 140 -42.00 -10.94 -35.18
C ALA A 140 -41.16 -11.12 -36.47
N LEU A 141 -40.83 -12.37 -36.79
CA LEU A 141 -40.13 -12.77 -38.02
C LEU A 141 -41.03 -12.63 -39.25
N THR A 142 -40.49 -12.05 -40.31
CA THR A 142 -41.11 -11.90 -41.63
C THR A 142 -41.06 -13.24 -42.40
N PRO A 143 -42.15 -13.70 -43.05
CA PRO A 143 -42.14 -14.94 -43.81
C PRO A 143 -41.46 -14.79 -45.18
N THR A 144 -40.54 -15.71 -45.49
CA THR A 144 -39.87 -15.89 -46.79
C THR A 144 -40.86 -16.41 -47.85
N PRO A 145 -40.87 -15.87 -49.09
CA PRO A 145 -41.78 -16.32 -50.14
C PRO A 145 -41.41 -17.70 -50.71
N THR A 146 -42.45 -18.52 -50.87
CA THR A 146 -42.46 -19.86 -51.49
C THR A 146 -42.11 -19.79 -52.98
N ALA A 147 -41.19 -20.65 -53.43
CA ALA A 147 -40.82 -20.79 -54.83
C ALA A 147 -41.87 -21.59 -55.65
N THR A 148 -42.15 -21.10 -56.86
CA THR A 148 -43.01 -21.70 -57.89
C THR A 148 -42.37 -22.98 -58.48
N PRO A 149 -43.16 -24.03 -58.82
CA PRO A 149 -42.61 -25.27 -59.36
C PRO A 149 -42.27 -25.14 -60.86
N THR A 150 -41.05 -25.56 -61.22
CA THR A 150 -40.63 -25.69 -62.63
C THR A 150 -40.55 -27.16 -63.03
N SER A 151 -40.94 -27.41 -64.28
CA SER A 151 -41.19 -28.70 -64.93
C SER A 151 -40.09 -29.76 -64.84
N THR A 152 -40.54 -31.00 -64.66
CA THR A 152 -39.80 -32.26 -64.75
C THR A 152 -39.16 -32.49 -66.14
N PRO A 153 -37.83 -32.72 -66.23
CA PRO A 153 -37.21 -33.35 -67.38
C PRO A 153 -37.00 -34.86 -67.20
N THR A 154 -37.17 -35.57 -68.31
CA THR A 154 -37.04 -37.01 -68.59
C THR A 154 -35.67 -37.60 -68.20
N PRO A 155 -35.58 -38.88 -67.77
CA PRO A 155 -34.33 -39.46 -67.28
C PRO A 155 -33.28 -39.62 -68.37
N SER A 156 -32.13 -38.96 -68.18
CA SER A 156 -30.89 -39.20 -68.91
C SER A 156 -30.03 -40.19 -68.13
N VAL A 157 -29.47 -41.17 -68.83
CA VAL A 157 -28.57 -42.21 -68.30
C VAL A 157 -27.40 -41.59 -67.52
N THR A 158 -27.27 -41.98 -66.25
CA THR A 158 -26.21 -41.60 -65.32
C THR A 158 -24.87 -42.21 -65.74
N PRO A 159 -23.83 -41.42 -66.05
CA PRO A 159 -22.46 -41.93 -66.05
C PRO A 159 -22.00 -42.17 -64.61
N THR A 160 -21.40 -43.34 -64.36
CA THR A 160 -20.78 -43.74 -63.10
C THR A 160 -19.87 -42.63 -62.54
N PRO A 161 -20.05 -42.16 -61.29
CA PRO A 161 -19.17 -41.14 -60.72
C PRO A 161 -17.78 -41.73 -60.47
N THR A 162 -16.78 -41.11 -61.10
CA THR A 162 -15.37 -41.24 -60.72
C THR A 162 -15.23 -40.82 -59.25
N PRO A 163 -14.47 -41.56 -58.40
CA PRO A 163 -14.30 -41.18 -57.00
C PRO A 163 -13.68 -39.78 -56.91
N SER A 164 -14.46 -38.82 -56.41
CA SER A 164 -13.97 -37.51 -56.00
C SER A 164 -12.95 -37.73 -54.90
N GLY A 165 -11.72 -37.23 -55.09
CA GLY A 165 -10.68 -37.30 -54.08
C GLY A 165 -11.22 -36.80 -52.75
N THR A 166 -10.95 -37.55 -51.67
CA THR A 166 -11.25 -37.16 -50.30
C THR A 166 -10.77 -35.71 -50.08
N PRO A 167 -11.61 -34.78 -49.60
CA PRO A 167 -11.14 -33.44 -49.29
C PRO A 167 -10.04 -33.55 -48.25
N THR A 168 -8.82 -33.13 -48.61
CA THR A 168 -7.71 -33.00 -47.68
C THR A 168 -8.17 -32.08 -46.56
N ALA A 169 -8.22 -32.59 -45.32
CA ALA A 169 -8.59 -31.81 -44.16
C ALA A 169 -7.73 -30.54 -44.12
N THR A 170 -8.36 -29.37 -44.15
CA THR A 170 -7.67 -28.10 -43.90
C THR A 170 -7.02 -28.21 -42.52
N PRO A 171 -5.70 -27.99 -42.40
CA PRO A 171 -5.05 -28.09 -41.10
C PRO A 171 -5.72 -27.11 -40.14
N THR A 172 -6.25 -27.63 -39.02
CA THR A 172 -6.76 -26.80 -37.93
C THR A 172 -5.64 -25.85 -37.51
N PRO A 173 -5.87 -24.52 -37.47
CA PRO A 173 -4.83 -23.59 -37.06
C PRO A 173 -4.35 -23.95 -35.66
N THR A 174 -3.05 -24.11 -35.49
CA THR A 174 -2.43 -24.32 -34.18
C THR A 174 -2.87 -23.20 -33.24
N PRO A 175 -3.45 -23.49 -32.06
CA PRO A 175 -3.87 -22.46 -31.12
C PRO A 175 -2.69 -21.56 -30.77
N ALA A 176 -2.88 -20.24 -30.86
CA ALA A 176 -1.86 -19.29 -30.43
C ALA A 176 -1.52 -19.53 -28.95
N PRO A 177 -0.23 -19.53 -28.57
CA PRO A 177 0.17 -19.78 -27.19
C PRO A 177 -0.41 -18.71 -26.26
N LYS A 178 -0.89 -19.13 -25.09
CA LYS A 178 -1.37 -18.23 -24.03
C LYS A 178 -0.16 -17.61 -23.34
N THR A 179 0.09 -16.34 -23.55
CA THR A 179 1.27 -15.66 -22.99
C THR A 179 0.89 -14.37 -22.26
N ILE A 180 1.69 -14.02 -21.25
CA ILE A 180 1.68 -12.72 -20.58
C ILE A 180 3.08 -12.12 -20.64
N GLN A 181 3.19 -10.86 -21.07
CA GLN A 181 4.46 -10.15 -21.22
C GLN A 181 4.28 -8.64 -21.16
N PHE A 182 5.37 -7.89 -21.00
CA PHE A 182 5.35 -6.45 -21.24
C PHE A 182 5.05 -6.12 -22.70
N SER A 183 4.36 -5.00 -22.91
CA SER A 183 4.07 -4.45 -24.24
C SER A 183 5.33 -3.92 -24.94
N ALA A 184 6.29 -3.43 -24.16
CA ALA A 184 7.57 -2.92 -24.61
C ALA A 184 8.71 -3.46 -23.72
N ALA A 185 9.91 -3.57 -24.30
CA ALA A 185 11.12 -3.95 -23.56
C ALA A 185 11.80 -2.76 -22.87
N ASN A 186 11.49 -1.54 -23.27
CA ASN A 186 12.05 -0.31 -22.72
C ASN A 186 10.95 0.73 -22.51
N TYR A 187 11.02 1.43 -21.39
CA TYR A 187 10.20 2.61 -21.09
C TYR A 187 11.13 3.75 -20.69
N ILE A 188 10.76 4.97 -21.06
CA ILE A 188 11.52 6.18 -20.75
C ILE A 188 10.56 7.14 -20.03
N VAL A 189 11.04 7.75 -18.96
CA VAL A 189 10.28 8.70 -18.14
C VAL A 189 11.21 9.82 -17.71
N VAL A 190 10.72 11.05 -17.69
CA VAL A 190 11.46 12.16 -17.09
C VAL A 190 11.25 12.10 -15.58
N GLU A 191 12.29 12.38 -14.80
CA GLU A 191 12.24 12.32 -13.35
C GLU A 191 11.04 13.10 -12.74
N GLY A 192 10.85 14.33 -13.21
CA GLY A 192 9.71 15.18 -12.84
C GLY A 192 8.32 14.75 -13.34
N ASP A 193 8.18 13.69 -14.15
CA ASP A 193 6.88 13.19 -14.61
C ASP A 193 6.08 12.47 -13.50
N GLY A 194 6.76 12.09 -12.41
CA GLY A 194 6.17 11.54 -11.20
C GLY A 194 5.78 10.06 -11.26
N HIS A 195 5.51 9.51 -12.44
CA HIS A 195 5.35 8.06 -12.62
C HIS A 195 5.59 7.59 -14.06
N VAL A 196 5.89 6.30 -14.21
CA VAL A 196 5.90 5.60 -15.48
C VAL A 196 4.85 4.49 -15.49
N ASP A 197 4.07 4.43 -16.57
CA ASP A 197 3.08 3.39 -16.79
C ASP A 197 3.66 2.24 -17.62
N THR A 198 3.75 1.06 -17.00
CA THR A 198 4.13 -0.18 -17.69
C THR A 198 2.87 -0.95 -18.10
N ILE A 199 2.78 -1.34 -19.38
CA ILE A 199 1.62 -2.09 -19.89
C ILE A 199 2.01 -3.56 -20.03
N ILE A 200 1.25 -4.42 -19.36
CA ILE A 200 1.35 -5.88 -19.42
C ILE A 200 0.22 -6.39 -20.31
N THR A 201 0.57 -7.15 -21.33
CA THR A 201 -0.37 -7.70 -22.32
C THR A 201 -0.52 -9.20 -22.17
N ARG A 202 -1.70 -9.70 -22.50
CA ARG A 202 -2.06 -11.11 -22.51
C ARG A 202 -2.60 -11.50 -23.90
N SER A 203 -2.05 -12.55 -24.48
CA SER A 203 -2.42 -13.06 -25.82
C SER A 203 -2.77 -14.55 -25.81
N GLY A 204 -3.29 -15.04 -26.93
CA GLY A 204 -3.81 -16.40 -27.08
C GLY A 204 -5.29 -16.48 -26.66
N ASP A 205 -5.71 -17.60 -26.07
CA ASP A 205 -7.06 -17.75 -25.53
C ASP A 205 -7.18 -17.13 -24.11
N ILE A 206 -7.89 -16.00 -24.06
CA ILE A 206 -8.13 -15.18 -22.86
C ILE A 206 -9.49 -15.46 -22.19
N SER A 207 -10.19 -16.52 -22.57
CA SER A 207 -11.52 -16.85 -22.01
C SER A 207 -11.49 -17.23 -20.53
N GLY A 208 -10.34 -17.65 -19.99
CA GLY A 208 -10.15 -17.93 -18.57
C GLY A 208 -9.44 -16.78 -17.83
N ALA A 209 -9.46 -16.80 -16.50
CA ALA A 209 -8.63 -15.89 -15.70
C ALA A 209 -7.13 -16.23 -15.80
N ALA A 210 -6.26 -15.27 -15.51
CA ALA A 210 -4.82 -15.49 -15.38
C ALA A 210 -4.20 -14.54 -14.35
N THR A 211 -3.04 -14.92 -13.80
CA THR A 211 -2.29 -14.07 -12.87
C THR A 211 -0.81 -14.06 -13.23
N ILE A 212 -0.12 -12.96 -12.90
CA ILE A 212 1.32 -12.81 -13.02
C ILE A 212 1.84 -11.94 -11.87
N SER A 213 3.01 -12.26 -11.31
CA SER A 213 3.69 -11.39 -10.36
C SER A 213 4.52 -10.35 -11.12
N PHE A 214 4.45 -9.10 -10.68
CA PHE A 214 5.25 -7.97 -11.13
C PHE A 214 6.18 -7.52 -9.99
N SER A 215 7.44 -7.20 -10.31
CA SER A 215 8.39 -6.67 -9.33
C SER A 215 9.42 -5.73 -9.97
N THR A 216 9.68 -4.60 -9.32
CA THR A 216 10.90 -3.81 -9.56
C THR A 216 12.14 -4.52 -9.02
N SER A 217 13.30 -4.26 -9.60
CA SER A 217 14.59 -4.76 -9.14
C SER A 217 15.57 -3.61 -8.93
N ASP A 218 15.89 -3.37 -7.67
CA ASP A 218 16.93 -2.43 -7.24
C ASP A 218 18.32 -3.09 -7.37
N GLN A 219 19.17 -2.51 -8.22
CA GLN A 219 20.57 -2.92 -8.38
C GLN A 219 21.55 -1.93 -7.72
N ALA A 220 21.07 -0.77 -7.27
CA ALA A 220 21.88 0.22 -6.58
C ALA A 220 22.27 -0.27 -5.17
N ALA A 221 21.44 -1.10 -4.55
CA ALA A 221 21.66 -1.58 -3.18
C ALA A 221 21.90 -0.38 -2.23
N ALA A 222 22.77 -0.51 -1.22
CA ALA A 222 22.98 0.53 -0.21
C ALA A 222 23.90 1.69 -0.66
N GLN A 223 23.97 2.00 -1.96
CA GLN A 223 24.67 3.20 -2.44
C GLN A 223 23.90 4.46 -2.02
N ASN A 224 24.62 5.58 -1.89
CA ASN A 224 24.01 6.89 -1.70
C ASN A 224 23.32 7.34 -2.98
N CYS A 225 22.37 8.26 -2.86
CA CYS A 225 21.60 8.78 -4.01
C CYS A 225 22.52 9.46 -5.01
N ASN A 226 23.40 10.36 -4.55
CA ASN A 226 24.33 11.14 -5.39
C ASN A 226 25.37 10.35 -6.23
N VAL A 227 25.30 9.02 -6.29
CA VAL A 227 26.23 8.16 -7.03
C VAL A 227 25.84 8.07 -8.51
N LYS A 228 26.56 8.81 -9.36
CA LYS A 228 26.35 8.89 -10.81
C LYS A 228 26.92 7.68 -11.55
N ASN A 229 26.28 6.52 -11.42
CA ASN A 229 26.71 5.27 -12.08
C ASN A 229 25.71 4.73 -13.12
N GLY A 230 24.60 5.45 -13.34
CA GLY A 230 23.54 5.09 -14.29
C GLY A 230 22.58 4.01 -13.77
N ILE A 231 22.54 3.77 -12.46
CA ILE A 231 21.71 2.76 -11.81
C ILE A 231 20.75 3.45 -10.85
N ALA A 232 19.47 3.41 -11.18
CA ALA A 232 18.43 3.94 -10.31
C ALA A 232 18.24 3.05 -9.07
N SER A 233 18.04 3.71 -7.94
CA SER A 233 17.83 3.23 -6.59
C SER A 233 16.37 3.37 -6.17
N SER A 234 15.80 2.32 -5.57
CA SER A 234 14.44 2.40 -5.01
C SER A 234 14.37 3.20 -3.69
N ARG A 235 15.45 3.86 -3.30
CA ARG A 235 15.54 4.74 -2.11
C ARG A 235 15.42 6.21 -2.47
N CYS A 236 15.75 6.56 -3.71
CA CYS A 236 15.96 7.93 -4.19
C CYS A 236 15.09 8.22 -5.41
N ASP A 237 15.12 7.35 -6.43
CA ASP A 237 14.69 7.71 -7.79
C ASP A 237 13.32 7.13 -8.15
N TYR A 238 12.91 6.06 -7.46
CA TYR A 238 11.59 5.44 -7.65
C TYR A 238 11.11 4.71 -6.40
N GLU A 239 9.80 4.50 -6.28
CA GLU A 239 9.24 3.64 -5.24
C GLU A 239 9.19 2.17 -5.70
N ALA A 240 9.73 1.28 -4.87
CA ALA A 240 9.70 -0.15 -5.15
C ALA A 240 8.25 -0.64 -5.31
N ARG A 241 7.99 -1.42 -6.37
CA ARG A 241 6.64 -1.85 -6.72
C ARG A 241 6.56 -3.37 -6.87
N PHE A 242 5.65 -3.98 -6.11
CA PHE A 242 5.40 -5.42 -6.12
C PHE A 242 3.90 -5.67 -6.22
N ALA A 243 3.46 -6.43 -7.21
CA ALA A 243 2.04 -6.66 -7.43
C ALA A 243 1.74 -8.06 -7.97
N THR A 244 0.58 -8.61 -7.58
CA THR A 244 -0.04 -9.74 -8.30
C THR A 244 -1.07 -9.18 -9.27
N VAL A 245 -0.75 -9.19 -10.55
CA VAL A 245 -1.61 -8.69 -11.63
C VAL A 245 -2.60 -9.79 -12.00
N LYS A 246 -3.91 -9.48 -11.87
CA LYS A 246 -5.01 -10.42 -12.12
C LYS A 246 -5.77 -10.01 -13.38
N PHE A 247 -5.83 -10.91 -14.35
CA PHE A 247 -6.66 -10.78 -15.55
C PHE A 247 -7.95 -11.58 -15.35
N ALA A 248 -9.08 -10.90 -15.40
CA ALA A 248 -10.39 -11.53 -15.51
C ALA A 248 -10.56 -12.16 -16.92
N PRO A 249 -11.52 -13.08 -17.10
CA PRO A 249 -11.92 -13.57 -18.42
C PRO A 249 -12.15 -12.41 -19.41
N GLY A 250 -11.50 -12.48 -20.58
CA GLY A 250 -11.61 -11.47 -21.62
C GLY A 250 -10.68 -10.26 -21.48
N GLU A 251 -9.99 -10.08 -20.36
CA GLU A 251 -9.01 -9.00 -20.21
C GLU A 251 -7.69 -9.35 -20.88
N ASN A 252 -7.20 -8.44 -21.73
CA ASN A 252 -5.98 -8.63 -22.52
C ASN A 252 -4.84 -7.64 -22.17
N ALA A 253 -5.10 -6.62 -21.34
CA ALA A 253 -4.08 -5.67 -20.89
C ALA A 253 -4.31 -5.21 -19.45
N LYS A 254 -3.22 -4.91 -18.74
CA LYS A 254 -3.20 -4.25 -17.43
C LYS A 254 -2.06 -3.24 -17.41
N THR A 255 -2.29 -2.13 -16.71
CA THR A 255 -1.28 -1.10 -16.48
C THR A 255 -0.80 -1.16 -15.04
N ILE A 256 0.51 -1.06 -14.84
CA ILE A 256 1.13 -0.90 -13.53
C ILE A 256 1.97 0.37 -13.56
N SER A 257 1.55 1.35 -12.75
CA SER A 257 2.27 2.59 -12.52
C SER A 257 3.37 2.40 -11.48
N ILE A 258 4.55 2.91 -11.76
CA ILE A 258 5.68 2.97 -10.84
C ILE A 258 5.95 4.44 -10.57
N PHE A 259 5.92 4.85 -9.30
CA PHE A 259 6.18 6.24 -8.95
C PHE A 259 7.66 6.55 -9.11
N ILE A 260 7.94 7.66 -9.79
CA ILE A 260 9.26 8.25 -9.95
C ILE A 260 9.37 9.39 -8.95
N ILE A 261 10.51 9.45 -8.28
CA ILE A 261 10.80 10.47 -7.28
C ILE A 261 11.76 11.46 -7.93
N ASP A 262 11.39 12.73 -7.85
CA ASP A 262 12.18 13.88 -8.32
C ASP A 262 13.09 14.33 -7.18
N ASP A 263 14.37 14.52 -7.43
CA ASP A 263 15.27 15.10 -6.44
C ASP A 263 15.98 16.37 -6.92
N SER A 264 17.22 16.59 -6.48
CA SER A 264 17.98 17.80 -6.80
C SER A 264 19.40 17.50 -7.24
N TYR A 265 19.76 16.23 -7.48
CA TYR A 265 21.08 15.86 -7.95
C TYR A 265 21.11 15.76 -9.46
N LEU A 266 22.11 16.38 -10.08
CA LEU A 266 22.37 16.18 -11.50
C LEU A 266 23.04 14.82 -11.73
N GLU A 267 22.29 13.74 -11.83
CA GLU A 267 22.80 12.37 -11.90
C GLU A 267 22.99 11.88 -13.34
N GLY A 268 22.30 12.51 -14.28
CA GLY A 268 22.16 12.03 -15.65
C GLY A 268 21.21 10.83 -15.75
N PRO A 269 21.12 10.19 -16.93
CA PRO A 269 20.15 9.11 -17.12
C PRO A 269 20.49 7.86 -16.30
N GLU A 270 19.50 7.33 -15.61
CA GLU A 270 19.62 6.15 -14.78
C GLU A 270 18.64 5.04 -15.17
N THR A 271 18.94 3.80 -14.78
CA THR A 271 18.10 2.65 -15.16
C THR A 271 17.82 1.68 -14.03
N PHE A 272 16.62 1.10 -14.05
CA PHE A 272 16.27 -0.07 -13.24
C PHE A 272 15.44 -1.08 -14.06
N GLN A 273 15.30 -2.31 -13.54
CA GLN A 273 14.56 -3.37 -14.23
C GLN A 273 13.23 -3.68 -13.55
N VAL A 274 12.24 -4.04 -14.37
CA VAL A 274 10.98 -4.62 -13.95
C VAL A 274 10.82 -6.03 -14.50
N ASN A 275 10.30 -6.94 -13.69
CA ASN A 275 10.25 -8.36 -14.02
C ASN A 275 8.85 -8.95 -13.81
N LEU A 276 8.47 -9.88 -14.70
CA LEU A 276 7.29 -10.72 -14.59
C LEU A 276 7.68 -12.13 -14.18
N SER A 277 6.97 -12.71 -13.22
CA SER A 277 7.23 -14.06 -12.72
C SER A 277 5.96 -14.77 -12.27
N ASN A 278 6.08 -16.07 -11.98
CA ASN A 278 5.00 -16.92 -11.44
C ASN A 278 3.67 -16.84 -12.24
N PRO A 279 3.67 -17.03 -13.57
CA PRO A 279 2.44 -17.01 -14.35
C PRO A 279 1.50 -18.16 -13.96
N SER A 280 0.20 -17.87 -13.93
CA SER A 280 -0.87 -18.87 -13.82
C SER A 280 -1.96 -18.58 -14.84
N GLY A 281 -2.51 -19.61 -15.47
CA GLY A 281 -3.48 -19.47 -16.56
C GLY A 281 -2.90 -19.00 -17.91
N ALA A 282 -1.58 -18.80 -17.98
CA ALA A 282 -0.79 -18.50 -19.17
C ALA A 282 0.69 -18.87 -18.92
N SER A 283 1.54 -18.73 -19.94
CA SER A 283 3.00 -18.78 -19.81
C SER A 283 3.62 -17.38 -19.89
N LEU A 284 4.87 -17.21 -19.44
CA LEU A 284 5.62 -15.98 -19.71
C LEU A 284 5.89 -15.85 -21.22
N GLY A 285 5.65 -14.67 -21.77
CA GLY A 285 6.08 -14.33 -23.12
C GLY A 285 7.55 -13.93 -23.18
N THR A 286 8.00 -13.47 -24.35
CA THR A 286 9.43 -13.15 -24.58
C THR A 286 9.90 -11.94 -23.81
N SER A 287 9.02 -10.94 -23.65
CA SER A 287 9.31 -9.71 -22.90
C SER A 287 8.87 -9.86 -21.44
N SER A 288 9.51 -10.79 -20.71
CA SER A 288 9.26 -11.01 -19.27
C SER A 288 10.05 -10.06 -18.37
N SER A 289 11.00 -9.31 -18.92
CA SER A 289 11.70 -8.20 -18.26
C SER A 289 11.61 -6.97 -19.16
N ALA A 290 11.61 -5.79 -18.55
CA ALA A 290 11.75 -4.51 -19.24
C ALA A 290 12.66 -3.57 -18.45
N THR A 291 13.35 -2.68 -19.17
CA THR A 291 14.19 -1.64 -18.59
C THR A 291 13.40 -0.33 -18.53
N ILE A 292 13.47 0.34 -17.39
CA ILE A 292 13.00 1.71 -17.24
C ILE A 292 14.23 2.62 -17.25
N THR A 293 14.20 3.66 -18.07
CA THR A 293 15.20 4.74 -18.06
C THR A 293 14.55 5.99 -17.50
N ILE A 294 15.10 6.48 -16.40
CA ILE A 294 14.76 7.79 -15.83
C ILE A 294 15.72 8.80 -16.46
N THR A 295 15.18 9.80 -17.14
CA THR A 295 15.97 10.92 -17.63
C THR A 295 15.85 12.07 -16.64
N ASP A 296 16.97 12.38 -16.02
CA ASP A 296 17.19 13.53 -15.15
C ASP A 296 16.76 14.85 -15.83
N ASN A 297 16.02 15.66 -15.07
CA ASN A 297 15.51 16.98 -15.47
C ASN A 297 16.30 18.14 -14.83
N ASP A 298 17.26 17.85 -13.95
CA ASP A 298 18.12 18.81 -13.31
C ASP A 298 19.22 19.30 -14.26
N ILE A 299 19.68 20.52 -13.98
CA ILE A 299 20.76 21.18 -14.74
C ILE A 299 22.03 21.37 -13.90
N ALA A 300 21.91 21.24 -12.59
CA ALA A 300 22.97 21.30 -11.59
C ALA A 300 22.41 20.86 -10.24
N ASP A 301 23.28 20.39 -9.34
CA ASP A 301 22.90 20.06 -7.98
C ASP A 301 22.22 21.27 -7.29
N GLY A 302 21.04 21.04 -6.71
CA GLY A 302 20.07 22.08 -6.34
C GLY A 302 19.55 22.01 -4.91
N ALA A 303 18.45 22.72 -4.66
CA ALA A 303 17.72 22.64 -3.40
C ALA A 303 16.77 21.45 -3.43
N ASP A 304 16.83 20.62 -2.40
CA ASP A 304 16.02 19.40 -2.30
C ASP A 304 14.51 19.71 -2.38
N PRO A 305 13.76 19.13 -3.35
CA PRO A 305 12.33 19.34 -3.50
C PRO A 305 11.54 19.07 -2.22
N ILE A 306 12.05 18.22 -1.32
CA ILE A 306 11.49 17.89 0.00
C ILE A 306 11.32 19.11 0.92
N ASP A 307 12.07 20.17 0.67
CA ASP A 307 11.96 21.42 1.41
C ASP A 307 10.72 22.23 0.96
N THR A 308 10.06 21.86 -0.14
CA THR A 308 8.75 22.39 -0.51
C THR A 308 7.61 21.63 0.18
N SER A 309 6.57 22.36 0.63
CA SER A 309 5.39 21.74 1.25
C SER A 309 4.68 20.76 0.31
N ARG A 310 4.64 21.10 -0.98
CA ARG A 310 3.93 20.34 -2.00
C ARG A 310 4.54 18.96 -2.22
N PHE A 311 5.86 18.91 -2.38
CA PHE A 311 6.59 17.65 -2.56
C PHE A 311 6.63 16.84 -1.26
N PHE A 312 6.85 17.50 -0.11
CA PHE A 312 6.76 16.85 1.21
C PHE A 312 5.44 16.09 1.39
N VAL A 313 4.30 16.71 1.04
CA VAL A 313 2.99 16.05 1.10
C VAL A 313 2.88 14.93 0.08
N LYS A 314 3.38 15.11 -1.16
CA LYS A 314 3.38 14.07 -2.18
C LYS A 314 4.06 12.80 -1.68
N LEU A 315 5.25 12.90 -1.08
CA LEU A 315 5.95 11.72 -0.55
C LEU A 315 5.13 10.96 0.49
N HIS A 316 4.34 11.65 1.33
CA HIS A 316 3.47 10.96 2.29
C HIS A 316 2.37 10.14 1.60
N TYR A 317 1.82 10.64 0.50
CA TYR A 317 0.87 9.87 -0.31
C TYR A 317 1.51 8.63 -0.94
N LEU A 318 2.74 8.76 -1.44
CA LEU A 318 3.46 7.62 -2.03
C LEU A 318 3.82 6.58 -0.95
N ASP A 319 4.42 7.02 0.14
CA ASP A 319 4.99 6.17 1.19
C ASP A 319 3.92 5.46 2.03
N PHE A 320 2.89 6.19 2.46
CA PHE A 320 1.86 5.64 3.35
C PHE A 320 0.68 5.04 2.59
N LEU A 321 0.34 5.61 1.44
CA LEU A 321 -0.92 5.33 0.75
C LEU A 321 -0.72 4.65 -0.61
N ASN A 322 0.51 4.59 -1.11
CA ASN A 322 0.87 3.95 -2.38
C ASN A 322 0.02 4.47 -3.56
N ARG A 323 -0.25 5.78 -3.58
CA ARG A 323 -0.99 6.45 -4.64
C ARG A 323 -0.52 7.88 -4.80
N GLU A 324 -0.70 8.44 -5.99
CA GLU A 324 -0.57 9.89 -6.19
C GLU A 324 -1.64 10.64 -5.37
N PRO A 325 -1.36 11.90 -4.99
CA PRO A 325 -2.27 12.68 -4.18
C PRO A 325 -3.54 13.01 -4.97
N ASP A 326 -4.68 12.91 -4.31
CA ASP A 326 -5.89 13.53 -4.81
C ASP A 326 -5.77 15.06 -4.65
N GLN A 327 -6.23 15.82 -5.64
CA GLN A 327 -6.02 17.27 -5.69
C GLN A 327 -6.49 17.97 -4.40
N GLY A 328 -7.66 17.58 -3.88
CA GLY A 328 -8.25 18.21 -2.69
C GLY A 328 -7.44 17.99 -1.42
N GLY A 329 -7.00 16.75 -1.15
CA GLY A 329 -6.13 16.47 -0.01
C GLY A 329 -4.73 17.05 -0.19
N TRP A 330 -4.19 17.05 -1.42
CA TRP A 330 -2.90 17.69 -1.70
C TRP A 330 -2.91 19.18 -1.35
N ASP A 331 -3.93 19.90 -1.82
CA ASP A 331 -4.12 21.32 -1.55
C ASP A 331 -4.31 21.58 -0.06
N PHE A 332 -5.12 20.77 0.61
CA PHE A 332 -5.39 20.91 2.04
C PHE A 332 -4.11 20.83 2.89
N TRP A 333 -3.32 19.76 2.74
CA TRP A 333 -2.11 19.58 3.55
C TRP A 333 -1.02 20.58 3.19
N THR A 334 -0.86 20.89 1.90
CA THR A 334 0.09 21.91 1.43
C THR A 334 -0.23 23.27 2.05
N ASN A 335 -1.50 23.70 1.96
CA ASN A 335 -1.94 24.98 2.51
C ASN A 335 -1.81 25.03 4.04
N ASN A 336 -2.02 23.92 4.75
CA ASN A 336 -1.82 23.88 6.20
C ASN A 336 -0.37 24.18 6.60
N ILE A 337 0.60 23.71 5.82
CA ILE A 337 2.02 24.01 6.04
C ILE A 337 2.34 25.45 5.60
N ASP A 338 1.85 25.89 4.45
CA ASP A 338 2.18 27.20 3.87
C ASP A 338 1.55 28.38 4.63
N ASN A 339 0.38 28.18 5.27
CA ASN A 339 -0.30 29.20 6.08
C ASN A 339 0.48 29.62 7.36
N CYS A 340 1.61 28.98 7.65
CA CYS A 340 2.50 29.32 8.75
C CYS A 340 3.44 30.51 8.49
N ALA A 341 3.44 31.11 7.30
CA ALA A 341 4.47 32.07 6.89
C ALA A 341 4.36 33.47 7.56
N PRO A 342 5.48 34.09 8.02
CA PRO A 342 6.83 33.55 8.18
C PRO A 342 7.10 33.11 9.64
N LYS A 343 7.03 31.80 9.93
CA LYS A 343 7.42 31.22 11.23
C LYS A 343 8.00 29.81 11.04
N PRO A 344 9.34 29.64 11.00
CA PRO A 344 9.98 28.32 10.83
C PRO A 344 9.48 27.25 11.82
N SER A 345 9.30 27.61 13.09
CA SER A 345 8.76 26.69 14.10
C SER A 345 7.32 26.24 13.85
N CYS A 346 6.53 27.03 13.12
CA CYS A 346 5.18 26.66 12.71
C CYS A 346 5.21 25.69 11.53
N ILE A 347 6.10 25.91 10.55
CA ILE A 347 6.30 24.99 9.42
C ILE A 347 6.72 23.62 9.93
N ASP A 348 7.70 23.57 10.83
CA ASP A 348 8.16 22.31 11.45
C ASP A 348 6.99 21.59 12.13
N ALA A 349 6.23 22.31 12.97
CA ALA A 349 5.05 21.77 13.64
C ALA A 349 4.00 21.22 12.66
N GLN A 350 3.74 21.90 11.54
CA GLN A 350 2.77 21.43 10.54
C GLN A 350 3.28 20.24 9.75
N ARG A 351 4.57 20.16 9.45
CA ARG A 351 5.18 18.97 8.83
C ARG A 351 5.07 17.76 9.75
N ILE A 352 5.32 17.93 11.05
CA ILE A 352 5.13 16.89 12.07
C ILE A 352 3.66 16.45 12.12
N ASN A 353 2.73 17.42 12.18
CA ASN A 353 1.30 17.12 12.22
C ASN A 353 0.81 16.39 10.96
N THR A 354 1.30 16.81 9.80
CA THR A 354 1.02 16.15 8.51
C THR A 354 1.51 14.72 8.56
N SER A 355 2.77 14.49 8.93
CA SER A 355 3.33 13.13 9.02
C SER A 355 2.55 12.23 9.98
N ALA A 356 2.20 12.77 11.15
CA ALA A 356 1.38 12.06 12.13
C ALA A 356 -0.01 11.73 11.57
N ALA A 357 -0.62 12.64 10.79
CA ALA A 357 -1.92 12.44 10.18
C ALA A 357 -1.94 11.26 9.19
N TYR A 358 -0.89 11.07 8.39
CA TYR A 358 -0.80 9.93 7.45
C TYR A 358 -0.65 8.61 8.19
N PHE A 359 0.20 8.55 9.22
CA PHE A 359 0.31 7.34 10.05
C PHE A 359 -0.99 7.01 10.78
N LEU A 360 -1.71 8.02 11.28
CA LEU A 360 -2.99 7.86 11.96
C LEU A 360 -4.17 7.64 11.01
N SER A 361 -3.94 7.75 9.69
CA SER A 361 -5.00 7.71 8.70
C SER A 361 -5.69 6.35 8.66
N ILE A 362 -7.00 6.35 8.37
CA ILE A 362 -7.74 5.10 8.14
C ILE A 362 -7.06 4.26 7.07
N GLU A 363 -6.62 4.88 5.97
CA GLU A 363 -5.95 4.18 4.87
C GLU A 363 -4.74 3.41 5.38
N PHE A 364 -3.81 4.06 6.09
CA PHE A 364 -2.63 3.38 6.62
C PHE A 364 -2.96 2.37 7.72
N GLN A 365 -3.84 2.74 8.66
CA GLN A 365 -4.22 1.89 9.80
C GLN A 365 -4.90 0.59 9.35
N GLN A 366 -5.61 0.63 8.22
CA GLN A 366 -6.34 -0.51 7.65
C GLN A 366 -5.58 -1.23 6.52
N THR A 367 -4.42 -0.72 6.10
CA THR A 367 -3.54 -1.34 5.09
C THR A 367 -2.22 -1.75 5.73
N GLY A 368 -1.17 -0.92 5.68
CA GLY A 368 0.17 -1.26 6.16
C GLY A 368 0.20 -1.69 7.62
N TYR A 369 -0.54 -1.01 8.50
CA TYR A 369 -0.60 -1.43 9.90
C TYR A 369 -1.39 -2.74 10.12
N LEU A 370 -2.36 -3.06 9.25
CA LEU A 370 -3.00 -4.36 9.29
C LEU A 370 -2.04 -5.47 8.83
N VAL A 371 -1.20 -5.21 7.82
CA VAL A 371 -0.17 -6.17 7.37
C VAL A 371 0.78 -6.52 8.52
N GLU A 372 1.32 -5.52 9.21
CA GLU A 372 2.22 -5.73 10.36
C GLU A 372 1.58 -6.63 11.42
N ARG A 373 0.35 -6.31 11.84
CA ARG A 373 -0.39 -7.10 12.84
C ARG A 373 -0.74 -8.50 12.35
N THR A 374 -0.97 -8.67 11.05
CA THR A 374 -1.23 -9.99 10.45
C THR A 374 0.01 -10.87 10.55
N TYR A 375 1.19 -10.33 10.24
CA TYR A 375 2.46 -11.04 10.40
C TYR A 375 2.75 -11.35 11.87
N LYS A 376 2.46 -10.43 12.78
CA LYS A 376 2.57 -10.62 14.23
C LYS A 376 1.67 -11.73 14.74
N ALA A 377 0.39 -11.75 14.37
CA ALA A 377 -0.54 -12.82 14.73
C ALA A 377 -0.15 -14.18 14.11
N ALA A 378 0.39 -14.18 12.89
CA ALA A 378 0.77 -15.40 12.20
C ALA A 378 2.08 -16.00 12.70
N TYR A 379 3.10 -15.19 13.00
CA TYR A 379 4.47 -15.69 13.22
C TYR A 379 5.09 -15.24 14.55
N GLY A 380 4.44 -14.37 15.30
CA GLY A 380 4.96 -13.82 16.54
C GLY A 380 6.14 -12.87 16.33
N ASP A 381 6.91 -12.68 17.40
CA ASP A 381 8.11 -11.85 17.36
C ASP A 381 9.31 -12.63 16.85
N ALA A 382 10.15 -11.97 16.07
CA ALA A 382 11.55 -12.30 16.02
C ALA A 382 12.33 -11.39 16.96
N SER A 383 13.30 -12.00 17.64
CA SER A 383 14.23 -11.30 18.51
C SER A 383 15.57 -11.19 17.79
N SER A 384 16.09 -9.97 17.67
CA SER A 384 17.46 -9.71 17.23
C SER A 384 18.17 -8.74 18.18
N MET A 385 19.51 -8.80 18.20
CA MET A 385 20.31 -7.82 18.94
C MET A 385 20.35 -6.51 18.16
N SER A 386 20.01 -5.41 18.83
CA SER A 386 20.22 -4.08 18.27
C SER A 386 21.71 -3.78 18.08
N THR A 387 22.05 -3.17 16.94
CA THR A 387 23.42 -2.72 16.64
C THR A 387 23.75 -1.36 17.28
N ILE A 388 22.78 -0.70 17.91
CA ILE A 388 22.95 0.63 18.52
C ILE A 388 23.10 0.50 20.03
N GLY A 389 24.32 0.32 20.54
CA GLY A 389 24.69 0.55 21.95
C GLY A 389 24.01 -0.33 23.01
N GLY A 390 24.78 -1.27 23.58
CA GLY A 390 24.35 -2.14 24.68
C GLY A 390 23.47 -3.32 24.25
N THR A 391 23.47 -4.40 25.04
CA THR A 391 22.71 -5.61 24.74
C THR A 391 21.22 -5.39 24.99
N HIS A 392 20.44 -5.17 23.92
CA HIS A 392 18.98 -5.19 24.00
C HIS A 392 18.38 -5.97 22.82
N SER A 393 17.33 -6.72 23.11
CA SER A 393 16.56 -7.50 22.13
C SER A 393 15.40 -6.67 21.60
N LEU A 394 15.31 -6.48 20.30
CA LEU A 394 14.12 -5.95 19.64
C LEU A 394 13.21 -7.13 19.30
N ALA A 395 11.99 -7.10 19.81
CA ALA A 395 10.94 -8.05 19.47
C ALA A 395 9.98 -7.35 18.50
N VAL A 396 9.95 -7.79 17.25
CA VAL A 396 9.09 -7.27 16.18
C VAL A 396 8.70 -8.42 15.26
N PRO A 397 7.56 -8.37 14.56
CA PRO A 397 7.29 -9.37 13.53
C PRO A 397 8.32 -9.28 12.39
N ILE A 398 8.66 -10.43 11.81
CA ILE A 398 9.47 -10.46 10.58
C ILE A 398 8.55 -10.22 9.39
N VAL A 399 8.55 -8.98 8.91
CA VAL A 399 7.99 -8.59 7.62
C VAL A 399 9.14 -8.15 6.72
N ARG A 400 9.32 -8.77 5.56
CA ARG A 400 10.30 -8.28 4.57
C ARG A 400 9.70 -7.11 3.81
N LEU A 401 10.52 -6.17 3.34
CA LEU A 401 10.03 -5.00 2.59
C LEU A 401 9.16 -5.40 1.39
N ASN A 402 9.60 -6.40 0.61
CA ASN A 402 8.83 -6.87 -0.55
C ASN A 402 7.50 -7.53 -0.17
N GLU A 403 7.42 -8.20 0.99
CA GLU A 403 6.18 -8.74 1.55
C GLU A 403 5.27 -7.59 2.01
N PHE A 404 5.83 -6.66 2.77
CA PHE A 404 5.11 -5.50 3.30
C PHE A 404 4.47 -4.67 2.19
N LEU A 405 5.26 -4.33 1.17
CA LEU A 405 4.79 -3.55 0.04
C LEU A 405 3.75 -4.33 -0.76
N LEU A 406 4.02 -5.58 -1.16
CA LEU A 406 3.04 -6.39 -1.89
C LEU A 406 1.68 -6.44 -1.18
N ASP A 407 1.70 -6.70 0.12
CA ASP A 407 0.48 -6.90 0.91
C ASP A 407 -0.25 -5.59 1.18
N THR A 408 0.48 -4.51 1.47
CA THR A 408 -0.09 -3.17 1.66
C THR A 408 -0.75 -2.69 0.36
N GLN A 409 -0.09 -2.90 -0.78
CA GLN A 409 -0.60 -2.55 -2.10
C GLN A 409 -1.84 -3.36 -2.47
N GLN A 410 -1.89 -4.65 -2.11
CA GLN A 410 -3.07 -5.50 -2.30
C GLN A 410 -4.26 -4.99 -1.49
N ILE A 411 -4.07 -4.62 -0.22
CA ILE A 411 -5.17 -4.15 0.63
C ILE A 411 -5.65 -2.75 0.18
N GLY A 412 -4.72 -1.86 -0.17
CA GLY A 412 -5.00 -0.49 -0.59
C GLY A 412 -5.50 -0.33 -2.03
N GLN A 413 -5.55 -1.40 -2.82
CA GLN A 413 -5.87 -1.31 -4.25
C GLN A 413 -7.26 -0.68 -4.49
N GLY A 414 -7.28 0.51 -5.12
CA GLY A 414 -8.53 1.22 -5.43
C GLY A 414 -9.23 1.84 -4.21
N VAL A 415 -8.59 1.83 -3.03
CA VAL A 415 -9.12 2.45 -1.82
C VAL A 415 -8.73 3.93 -1.81
N VAL A 416 -9.74 4.79 -1.82
CA VAL A 416 -9.60 6.22 -1.52
C VAL A 416 -10.67 6.56 -0.50
N VAL A 417 -10.27 6.78 0.75
CA VAL A 417 -11.20 7.05 1.85
C VAL A 417 -12.05 8.28 1.55
N LEU A 418 -13.34 8.21 1.90
CA LEU A 418 -14.41 9.18 1.58
C LEU A 418 -14.92 9.15 0.12
N GLN A 419 -14.34 8.37 -0.79
CA GLN A 419 -14.95 8.15 -2.10
C GLN A 419 -16.10 7.14 -2.01
N PRO A 420 -17.23 7.33 -2.71
CA PRO A 420 -18.37 6.41 -2.63
C PRO A 420 -17.98 4.94 -2.81
N GLY A 421 -18.30 4.10 -1.83
CA GLY A 421 -18.07 2.65 -1.87
C GLY A 421 -16.67 2.18 -1.42
N TRP A 422 -15.81 3.08 -0.95
CA TRP A 422 -14.45 2.75 -0.51
C TRP A 422 -14.41 1.69 0.60
N GLU A 423 -15.38 1.68 1.52
CA GLU A 423 -15.47 0.72 2.62
C GLU A 423 -15.63 -0.71 2.10
N THR A 424 -16.46 -0.88 1.06
CA THR A 424 -16.72 -2.18 0.43
C THR A 424 -15.48 -2.66 -0.32
N VAL A 425 -14.79 -1.76 -1.03
CA VAL A 425 -13.53 -2.09 -1.70
C VAL A 425 -12.49 -2.55 -0.69
N LEU A 426 -12.29 -1.78 0.39
CA LEU A 426 -11.34 -2.12 1.45
C LEU A 426 -11.66 -3.47 2.10
N GLU A 427 -12.93 -3.71 2.43
CA GLU A 427 -13.36 -4.97 3.05
C GLU A 427 -13.11 -6.17 2.13
N ASN A 428 -13.44 -6.05 0.85
CA ASN A 428 -13.17 -7.10 -0.14
C ASN A 428 -11.66 -7.36 -0.28
N ASN A 429 -10.85 -6.30 -0.30
CA ASN A 429 -9.39 -6.42 -0.41
C ASN A 429 -8.79 -7.12 0.82
N LYS A 430 -9.25 -6.77 2.04
CA LYS A 430 -8.82 -7.44 3.28
C LYS A 430 -9.16 -8.92 3.29
N GLN A 431 -10.37 -9.29 2.88
CA GLN A 431 -10.78 -10.69 2.80
C GLN A 431 -9.92 -11.47 1.79
N ALA A 432 -9.67 -10.88 0.61
CA ALA A 432 -8.81 -11.49 -0.41
C ALA A 432 -7.37 -11.65 0.08
N PHE A 433 -6.82 -10.63 0.74
CA PHE A 433 -5.50 -10.67 1.36
C PHE A 433 -5.39 -11.79 2.38
N MET A 434 -6.32 -11.87 3.34
CA MET A 434 -6.29 -12.88 4.40
C MET A 434 -6.41 -14.31 3.84
N LEU A 435 -7.28 -14.52 2.86
CA LEU A 435 -7.42 -15.80 2.18
C LEU A 435 -6.15 -16.22 1.45
N GLU A 436 -5.49 -15.29 0.76
CA GLU A 436 -4.23 -15.55 0.06
C GLU A 436 -3.08 -15.81 1.05
N PHE A 437 -2.99 -15.00 2.10
CA PHE A 437 -1.95 -15.08 3.12
C PHE A 437 -1.88 -16.46 3.78
N VAL A 438 -3.03 -17.02 4.16
CA VAL A 438 -3.08 -18.32 4.84
C VAL A 438 -2.78 -19.51 3.92
N GLN A 439 -2.74 -19.29 2.61
CA GLN A 439 -2.37 -20.31 1.63
C GLN A 439 -0.87 -20.30 1.30
N ARG A 440 -0.12 -19.29 1.75
CA ARG A 440 1.32 -19.19 1.52
C ARG A 440 2.05 -20.39 2.14
N SER A 441 3.12 -20.84 1.49
CA SER A 441 3.94 -21.96 1.97
C SER A 441 4.47 -21.74 3.39
N ARG A 442 4.92 -20.53 3.70
CA ARG A 442 5.35 -20.14 5.06
C ARG A 442 4.24 -20.32 6.10
N PHE A 443 3.01 -19.92 5.78
CA PHE A 443 1.88 -20.04 6.70
C PHE A 443 1.44 -21.50 6.87
N THR A 444 1.31 -22.23 5.77
CA THR A 444 0.90 -23.65 5.79
C THR A 444 1.95 -24.55 6.45
N SER A 445 3.23 -24.18 6.41
CA SER A 445 4.30 -24.85 7.16
C SER A 445 4.26 -24.52 8.65
N ALA A 446 3.88 -23.30 9.03
CA ALA A 446 3.72 -22.91 10.43
C ALA A 446 2.47 -23.52 11.08
N PHE A 447 1.40 -23.69 10.30
CA PHE A 447 0.11 -24.18 10.79
C PHE A 447 -0.39 -25.32 9.90
N ALA A 448 -0.21 -26.55 10.37
CA ALA A 448 -0.70 -27.75 9.69
C ALA A 448 -2.24 -27.77 9.66
N THR A 449 -2.83 -28.19 8.54
CA THR A 449 -4.29 -28.30 8.38
C THR A 449 -4.92 -29.35 9.30
N THR A 450 -4.11 -30.24 9.89
CA THR A 450 -4.52 -31.26 10.86
C THR A 450 -4.75 -30.70 12.27
N LEU A 451 -4.38 -29.44 12.53
CA LEU A 451 -4.69 -28.78 13.80
C LEU A 451 -6.19 -28.69 14.00
N THR A 452 -6.65 -28.89 15.24
CA THR A 452 -8.01 -28.53 15.64
C THR A 452 -8.20 -27.01 15.59
N PRO A 453 -9.43 -26.49 15.40
CA PRO A 453 -9.70 -25.06 15.47
C PRO A 453 -9.18 -24.39 16.75
N ALA A 454 -9.33 -25.07 17.90
CA ALA A 454 -8.81 -24.59 19.19
C ALA A 454 -7.29 -24.41 19.18
N GLN A 455 -6.54 -25.43 18.75
CA GLN A 455 -5.08 -25.35 18.68
C GLN A 455 -4.61 -24.24 17.73
N PHE A 456 -5.29 -24.06 16.60
CA PHE A 456 -4.96 -23.01 15.64
C PHE A 456 -5.23 -21.61 16.21
N VAL A 457 -6.43 -21.36 16.73
CA VAL A 457 -6.81 -20.06 17.32
C VAL A 457 -5.91 -19.71 18.51
N ASP A 458 -5.64 -20.68 19.40
CA ASP A 458 -4.77 -20.45 20.56
C ASP A 458 -3.33 -20.14 20.15
N ALA A 459 -2.82 -20.77 19.08
CA ALA A 459 -1.50 -20.47 18.54
C ALA A 459 -1.42 -19.05 17.95
N LEU A 460 -2.47 -18.58 17.26
CA LEU A 460 -2.52 -17.21 16.74
C LEU A 460 -2.50 -16.17 17.86
N PHE A 461 -3.32 -16.35 18.91
CA PHE A 461 -3.31 -15.45 20.07
C PHE A 461 -1.98 -15.49 20.84
N THR A 462 -1.37 -16.67 20.94
CA THR A 462 -0.03 -16.85 21.53
C THR A 462 1.02 -16.05 20.76
N ASN A 463 1.04 -16.16 19.43
CA ASN A 463 1.94 -15.40 18.57
C ASN A 463 1.70 -13.89 18.68
N ALA A 464 0.43 -13.48 18.69
CA ALA A 464 0.03 -12.09 18.91
C ALA A 464 0.47 -11.54 20.28
N GLY A 465 0.74 -12.39 21.28
CA GLY A 465 1.01 -11.95 22.64
C GLY A 465 -0.22 -11.42 23.36
N VAL A 466 -1.42 -11.86 22.94
CA VAL A 466 -2.71 -11.40 23.45
C VAL A 466 -3.37 -12.51 24.24
N THR A 467 -3.85 -12.18 25.43
CA THR A 467 -4.81 -13.02 26.18
C THR A 467 -6.22 -12.58 25.81
N PRO A 468 -6.97 -13.33 24.98
CA PRO A 468 -8.31 -12.94 24.57
C PRO A 468 -9.34 -13.12 25.69
N SER A 469 -10.41 -12.33 25.64
CA SER A 469 -11.64 -12.65 26.36
C SER A 469 -12.28 -13.95 25.84
N ALA A 470 -13.15 -14.55 26.64
CA ALA A 470 -13.88 -15.75 26.24
C ALA A 470 -14.72 -15.52 24.96
N SER A 471 -15.30 -14.33 24.78
CA SER A 471 -16.06 -13.96 23.59
C SER A 471 -15.20 -13.80 22.34
N GLU A 472 -14.04 -13.14 22.46
CA GLU A 472 -13.12 -12.96 21.32
C GLU A 472 -12.57 -14.31 20.85
N ARG A 473 -12.16 -15.17 21.80
CA ARG A 473 -11.72 -16.52 21.48
C ARG A 473 -12.84 -17.33 20.84
N GLN A 474 -14.07 -17.24 21.34
CA GLN A 474 -15.20 -17.97 20.77
C GLN A 474 -15.57 -17.47 19.37
N ALA A 475 -15.45 -16.17 19.08
CA ALA A 475 -15.68 -15.61 17.74
C ALA A 475 -14.73 -16.25 16.72
N ALA A 476 -13.42 -16.25 16.99
CA ALA A 476 -12.43 -16.87 16.12
C ALA A 476 -12.62 -18.39 15.94
N LEU A 477 -13.16 -19.08 16.96
CA LEU A 477 -13.53 -20.50 16.84
C LEU A 477 -14.77 -20.71 15.96
N ASN A 478 -15.75 -19.81 16.05
CA ASN A 478 -16.99 -19.91 15.28
C ASN A 478 -16.75 -19.80 13.77
N GLU A 479 -15.61 -19.22 13.34
CA GLU A 479 -15.20 -19.17 11.94
C GLU A 479 -15.07 -20.54 11.28
N PHE A 480 -14.83 -21.58 12.07
CA PHE A 480 -14.71 -22.97 11.63
C PHE A 480 -16.02 -23.78 11.76
N GLY A 481 -17.09 -23.21 12.33
CA GLY A 481 -18.36 -23.90 12.55
C GLY A 481 -18.18 -25.23 13.30
N SER A 482 -18.66 -26.33 12.71
CA SER A 482 -18.53 -27.68 13.27
C SER A 482 -17.31 -28.46 12.76
N ALA A 483 -16.34 -27.79 12.13
CA ALA A 483 -15.15 -28.47 11.61
C ALA A 483 -14.27 -29.02 12.74
N THR A 484 -13.67 -30.18 12.51
CA THR A 484 -12.77 -30.84 13.47
C THR A 484 -11.29 -30.51 13.22
N ASN A 485 -10.98 -29.87 12.09
CA ASN A 485 -9.64 -29.50 11.67
C ASN A 485 -9.65 -28.12 10.99
N THR A 486 -8.49 -27.68 10.53
CA THR A 486 -8.29 -26.36 9.89
C THR A 486 -7.95 -26.49 8.40
N SER A 487 -8.58 -27.42 7.70
CA SER A 487 -8.41 -27.54 6.23
C SER A 487 -9.12 -26.44 5.42
N ASP A 488 -10.13 -25.80 5.98
CA ASP A 488 -10.82 -24.66 5.35
C ASP A 488 -9.95 -23.40 5.39
N ALA A 489 -9.40 -23.02 4.23
CA ALA A 489 -8.56 -21.83 4.09
C ALA A 489 -9.33 -20.52 4.34
N ALA A 490 -10.61 -20.45 3.99
CA ALA A 490 -11.41 -19.25 4.23
C ALA A 490 -11.66 -19.05 5.74
N ALA A 491 -11.95 -20.13 6.47
CA ALA A 491 -12.07 -20.08 7.93
C ALA A 491 -10.75 -19.66 8.61
N ARG A 492 -9.61 -20.19 8.14
CA ARG A 492 -8.28 -19.76 8.64
C ARG A 492 -8.04 -18.27 8.42
N GLY A 493 -8.39 -17.76 7.24
CA GLY A 493 -8.23 -16.35 6.90
C GLY A 493 -9.06 -15.43 7.80
N ARG A 494 -10.33 -15.80 8.04
CA ARG A 494 -11.22 -15.03 8.94
C ARG A 494 -10.74 -15.09 10.40
N ALA A 495 -10.39 -16.27 10.91
CA ALA A 495 -9.86 -16.40 12.27
C ALA A 495 -8.51 -15.67 12.48
N LEU A 496 -7.62 -15.69 11.48
CA LEU A 496 -6.39 -14.88 11.51
C LEU A 496 -6.71 -13.38 11.58
N ARG A 497 -7.69 -12.93 10.79
CA ARG A 497 -8.13 -11.54 10.79
C ARG A 497 -8.71 -11.12 12.14
N ASP A 498 -9.52 -11.95 12.78
CA ASP A 498 -10.08 -11.66 14.11
C ASP A 498 -8.96 -11.39 15.14
N VAL A 499 -7.86 -12.14 15.08
CA VAL A 499 -6.70 -11.94 15.94
C VAL A 499 -5.90 -10.70 15.52
N ALA A 500 -5.65 -10.50 14.23
CA ALA A 500 -4.90 -9.36 13.70
C ALA A 500 -5.60 -8.02 13.98
N GLU A 501 -6.93 -8.00 13.88
CA GLU A 501 -7.78 -6.83 14.17
C GLU A 501 -8.14 -6.70 15.65
N ASN A 502 -7.67 -7.63 16.51
CA ASN A 502 -7.87 -7.54 17.93
C ASN A 502 -7.32 -6.22 18.49
N SER A 503 -8.15 -5.53 19.25
CA SER A 503 -7.90 -4.23 19.84
C SER A 503 -6.79 -4.20 20.90
N ILE A 504 -6.50 -5.32 21.57
CA ILE A 504 -5.34 -5.42 22.48
C ILE A 504 -4.06 -5.45 21.63
N LEU A 505 -4.03 -6.28 20.59
CA LEU A 505 -2.89 -6.33 19.66
C LEU A 505 -2.65 -4.96 19.02
N GLN A 506 -3.72 -4.31 18.55
CA GLN A 506 -3.66 -2.97 18.00
C GLN A 506 -3.06 -1.95 18.97
N GLN A 507 -3.32 -2.06 20.27
CA GLN A 507 -2.73 -1.13 21.24
C GLN A 507 -1.27 -1.45 21.54
N GLN A 508 -0.92 -2.73 21.60
CA GLN A 508 0.43 -3.20 21.91
C GLN A 508 1.43 -2.88 20.79
N GLU A 509 1.02 -3.09 19.53
CA GLU A 509 1.93 -2.92 18.39
C GLU A 509 1.96 -1.50 17.82
N PHE A 510 1.06 -0.60 18.22
CA PHE A 510 0.94 0.74 17.62
C PHE A 510 2.28 1.49 17.55
N ASN A 511 3.01 1.55 18.68
CA ASN A 511 4.29 2.25 18.74
C ASN A 511 5.41 1.47 18.01
N ARG A 512 5.35 0.14 18.01
CA ARG A 512 6.35 -0.70 17.34
C ARG A 512 6.22 -0.60 15.84
N ALA A 513 5.00 -0.70 15.32
CA ALA A 513 4.68 -0.44 13.93
C ALA A 513 5.10 0.98 13.55
N PHE A 514 4.78 2.00 14.34
CA PHE A 514 5.26 3.37 14.07
C PHE A 514 6.78 3.46 13.86
N VAL A 515 7.56 2.74 14.66
CA VAL A 515 9.02 2.70 14.52
C VAL A 515 9.44 1.87 13.32
N LEU A 516 8.89 0.66 13.15
CA LEU A 516 9.26 -0.27 12.10
C LEU A 516 8.99 0.30 10.70
N MET A 517 7.87 1.03 10.55
CA MET A 517 7.44 1.60 9.27
C MET A 517 8.33 2.74 8.78
N GLN A 518 9.23 3.26 9.61
CA GLN A 518 10.25 4.22 9.17
C GLN A 518 11.43 3.56 8.46
N PHE A 519 11.53 2.23 8.53
CA PHE A 519 12.60 1.43 7.93
C PHE A 519 12.13 0.66 6.68
N PHE A 520 10.85 0.77 6.35
CA PHE A 520 10.31 0.43 5.04
C PHE A 520 10.15 1.73 4.23
#